data_AF-A0A5C1A8D6-F1
#
_entry.id   AF-A0A5C1A8D6-F1
#
_cell.length_a   1.000
_cell.length_b   1.000
_cell.length_c   1.000
_cell.angle_alpha   90.00
_cell.angle_beta   90.00
_cell.angle_gamma   90.00
#
_symmetry.space_group_name_H-M   'P 1'
#
loop_
_entity.id
_entity.type
_entity.pdbx_description
1 polymer ?
#
loop_
_entity_poly.entity_id
_entity_poly.type
_entity_poly.pdbx_seq_one_letter_code
_entity_poly.pdbx_strand_id
1 'polypeptide(L)'
;MPALSASAEHRAKLDLLLLGCFTVQKIYGRDPGSIEAVNHIFHSTLAKHPADRVIRAFDLWLERSQEFPTPADIIGIIKRKGRPPLSKETYIAISRKDAELRDASDWQFLREYEAEQRQEVSGFDDDAKAAVTLQENITLRQQVKTLTAETVRLAELLHQTRVAKGSQPVEPSHAQKVAATVAAMRAGGASEDDIAAFEVSQGVAA
;
A
#
# COMPACT_ATOMS: atom_id res chain seq x y z
N MET A 1 -10.54 7.03 16.42
CA MET A 1 -10.77 8.48 16.24
C MET A 1 -12.27 8.73 16.27
N PRO A 2 -12.78 9.67 17.07
CA PRO A 2 -14.21 9.96 17.14
C PRO A 2 -14.73 10.52 15.82
N ALA A 3 -15.96 10.15 15.47
CA ALA A 3 -16.68 10.75 14.35
C ALA A 3 -16.97 12.24 14.64
N LEU A 4 -17.09 13.05 13.59
CA LEU A 4 -17.40 14.48 13.73
C LEU A 4 -18.68 14.73 14.56
N SER A 5 -19.69 13.86 14.42
CA SER A 5 -20.94 13.93 15.19
C SER A 5 -20.77 13.73 16.70
N ALA A 6 -19.65 13.15 17.16
CA ALA A 6 -19.42 12.83 18.56
C ALA A 6 -18.65 13.94 19.32
N SER A 7 -18.08 14.93 18.62
CA SER A 7 -17.24 15.96 19.24
C SER A 7 -17.81 17.37 19.05
N ALA A 8 -18.30 17.98 20.12
CA ALA A 8 -18.77 19.36 20.10
C ALA A 8 -17.67 20.36 19.70
N GLU A 9 -16.44 20.17 20.22
CA GLU A 9 -15.28 21.02 19.90
C GLU A 9 -14.95 21.03 18.40
N HIS A 10 -14.85 19.85 17.77
CA HIS A 10 -14.56 19.75 16.35
C HIS A 10 -15.69 20.31 15.46
N ARG A 11 -16.94 20.23 15.91
CA ARG A 11 -18.06 20.89 15.20
C ARG A 11 -17.94 22.40 15.26
N ALA A 12 -17.65 22.97 16.42
CA ALA A 12 -17.41 24.40 16.56
C ALA A 12 -16.21 24.87 15.72
N LYS A 13 -15.15 24.06 15.64
CA LYS A 13 -14.00 24.34 14.77
C LYS A 13 -14.39 24.32 13.28
N LEU A 14 -15.22 23.37 12.85
CA LEU A 14 -15.74 23.34 11.49
C LEU A 14 -16.61 24.56 11.19
N ASP A 15 -17.46 24.99 12.13
CA ASP A 15 -18.28 26.20 11.96
C ASP A 15 -17.41 27.45 11.77
N LEU A 16 -16.33 27.59 12.55
CA LEU A 16 -15.37 28.67 12.40
C LEU A 16 -14.65 28.64 11.05
N LEU A 17 -14.27 27.45 10.57
CA LEU A 17 -13.64 27.29 9.26
C LEU A 17 -14.60 27.67 8.13
N LEU A 18 -15.85 27.22 8.19
CA LEU A 18 -16.87 27.55 7.20
C LEU A 18 -17.17 29.05 7.18
N LEU A 19 -17.26 29.69 8.35
CA LEU A 19 -17.41 31.13 8.46
C LEU A 19 -16.19 31.88 7.89
N GLY A 20 -14.98 31.39 8.14
CA GLY A 20 -13.74 31.92 7.57
C GLY A 20 -13.73 31.83 6.04
N CYS A 21 -14.08 30.66 5.49
CA CYS A 21 -14.25 30.47 4.05
C CYS A 21 -15.29 31.45 3.49
N PHE A 22 -16.42 31.62 4.18
CA PHE A 22 -17.48 32.53 3.77
C PHE A 22 -17.01 33.99 3.74
N THR A 23 -16.12 34.37 4.64
CA THR A 23 -15.63 35.76 4.74
C THR A 23 -14.54 36.05 3.69
N VAL A 24 -13.65 35.10 3.42
CA VAL A 24 -12.42 35.32 2.65
C VAL A 24 -12.53 34.88 1.19
N GLN A 25 -13.33 33.85 0.89
CA GLN A 25 -13.38 33.24 -0.43
C GLN A 25 -14.50 33.82 -1.30
N LYS A 26 -14.37 33.64 -2.62
CA LYS A 26 -15.36 34.16 -3.57
C LYS A 26 -16.68 33.41 -3.42
N ILE A 27 -17.73 34.16 -3.07
CA ILE A 27 -19.08 33.65 -2.87
C ILE A 27 -19.91 33.97 -4.12
N TYR A 28 -19.76 33.18 -5.18
CA TYR A 28 -20.55 33.40 -6.39
C TYR A 28 -22.04 33.10 -6.11
N GLY A 29 -22.83 34.16 -5.92
CA GLY A 29 -24.29 34.09 -5.82
C GLY A 29 -24.88 33.46 -4.56
N ARG A 30 -24.10 33.26 -3.49
CA ARG A 30 -24.66 32.78 -2.21
C ARG A 30 -24.99 33.95 -1.29
N ASP A 31 -26.19 33.90 -0.75
CA ASP A 31 -26.66 34.85 0.24
C ASP A 31 -25.98 34.61 1.60
N PRO A 32 -25.41 35.64 2.26
CA PRO A 32 -24.92 35.56 3.64
C PRO A 32 -25.91 34.96 4.64
N GLY A 33 -27.22 35.14 4.44
CA GLY A 33 -28.26 34.52 5.26
C GLY A 33 -28.31 32.99 5.17
N SER A 34 -27.66 32.39 4.16
CA SER A 34 -27.68 30.94 3.92
C SER A 34 -26.62 30.17 4.71
N ILE A 35 -25.79 30.84 5.53
CA ILE A 35 -24.67 30.18 6.21
C ILE A 35 -25.11 29.06 7.16
N GLU A 36 -26.26 29.20 7.82
CA GLU A 36 -26.83 28.15 8.68
C GLU A 36 -27.19 26.89 7.89
N ALA A 37 -27.79 27.06 6.70
CA ALA A 37 -28.11 25.95 5.81
C ALA A 37 -26.84 25.27 5.28
N VAL A 38 -25.80 26.06 4.96
CA VAL A 38 -24.48 25.53 4.56
C VAL A 38 -23.87 24.71 5.69
N ASN A 39 -23.80 25.25 6.91
CA ASN A 39 -23.27 24.52 8.07
C ASN A 39 -24.03 23.20 8.29
N HIS A 40 -25.36 23.23 8.21
CA HIS A 40 -26.17 22.02 8.36
C HIS A 40 -25.84 20.94 7.30
N ILE A 41 -25.68 21.33 6.04
CA ILE A 41 -25.31 20.41 4.94
C ILE A 41 -23.92 19.81 5.19
N PHE A 42 -22.95 20.62 5.63
CA PHE A 42 -21.60 20.15 5.93
C PHE A 42 -21.59 19.18 7.12
N HIS A 43 -22.25 19.53 8.23
CA HIS A 43 -22.33 18.65 9.39
C HIS A 43 -23.03 17.33 9.06
N SER A 44 -24.15 17.37 8.35
CA SER A 44 -24.90 16.14 7.99
C SER A 44 -24.10 15.24 7.05
N THR A 45 -23.46 15.82 6.04
CA THR A 45 -22.71 15.08 5.02
C THR A 45 -21.40 14.53 5.56
N LEU A 46 -20.70 15.29 6.40
CA LEU A 46 -19.40 14.91 6.96
C LEU A 46 -19.49 14.19 8.32
N ALA A 47 -20.69 14.04 8.89
CA ALA A 47 -20.93 13.44 10.21
C ALA A 47 -20.22 12.10 10.44
N LYS A 48 -20.18 11.26 9.40
CA LYS A 48 -19.63 9.89 9.45
C LYS A 48 -18.11 9.85 9.36
N HIS A 49 -17.46 10.96 8.98
CA HIS A 49 -16.02 11.00 8.83
C HIS A 49 -15.33 11.33 10.18
N PRO A 50 -14.11 10.84 10.40
CA PRO A 50 -13.33 11.19 11.59
C PRO A 50 -13.09 12.70 11.66
N ALA A 51 -13.35 13.30 12.82
CA ALA A 51 -13.33 14.74 13.00
C ALA A 51 -11.99 15.38 12.58
N ASP A 52 -10.86 14.80 13.01
CA ASP A 52 -9.52 15.27 12.65
C ASP A 52 -9.26 15.25 11.14
N ARG A 53 -9.85 14.28 10.41
CA ARG A 53 -9.66 14.18 8.96
C ARG A 53 -10.46 15.26 8.23
N VAL A 54 -11.64 15.60 8.74
CA VAL A 54 -12.45 16.70 8.20
C VAL A 54 -11.69 18.02 8.35
N ILE A 55 -11.19 18.32 9.55
CA ILE A 55 -10.45 19.56 9.81
C ILE A 55 -9.20 19.65 8.92
N ARG A 56 -8.37 18.60 8.88
CA ARG A 56 -7.19 18.58 8.00
C ARG A 56 -7.52 18.72 6.52
N ALA A 57 -8.65 18.17 6.08
CA ALA A 57 -9.08 18.30 4.70
C ALA A 57 -9.48 19.74 4.35
N PHE A 58 -10.08 20.47 5.30
CA PHE A 58 -10.35 21.90 5.15
C PHE A 58 -9.07 22.72 5.09
N ASP A 59 -8.09 22.44 5.95
CA ASP A 59 -6.79 23.13 5.91
C ASP A 59 -6.13 22.96 4.53
N LEU A 60 -6.10 21.73 4.01
CA LEU A 60 -5.57 21.45 2.66
C LEU A 60 -6.37 22.10 1.53
N TRP A 61 -7.69 22.27 1.69
CA TRP A 61 -8.51 22.97 0.69
C TRP A 61 -8.15 24.47 0.66
N LEU A 62 -8.03 25.08 1.84
CA LEU A 62 -7.69 26.50 1.99
C LEU A 62 -6.33 26.84 1.37
N GLU A 63 -5.36 25.92 1.45
CA GLU A 63 -4.05 26.08 0.79
C GLU A 63 -4.12 26.02 -0.74
N ARG A 64 -5.12 25.34 -1.31
CA ARG A 64 -5.17 24.98 -2.74
C ARG A 64 -6.20 25.76 -3.53
N SER A 65 -7.24 26.26 -2.88
CA SER A 65 -8.41 26.84 -3.55
C SER A 65 -8.79 28.19 -2.96
N GLN A 66 -9.13 29.12 -3.86
CA GLN A 66 -9.72 30.41 -3.51
C GLN A 66 -11.25 30.39 -3.57
N GLU A 67 -11.83 29.23 -3.88
CA GLU A 67 -13.28 29.03 -3.99
C GLU A 67 -13.84 28.37 -2.74
N PHE A 68 -15.09 28.67 -2.44
CA PHE A 68 -15.77 28.09 -1.30
C PHE A 68 -15.94 26.56 -1.49
N PRO A 69 -15.49 25.72 -0.54
CA PRO A 69 -15.54 24.27 -0.69
C PRO A 69 -16.97 23.74 -0.83
N THR A 70 -17.14 22.63 -1.55
CA THR A 70 -18.33 21.78 -1.43
C THR A 70 -18.05 20.62 -0.47
N PRO A 71 -19.08 19.99 0.11
CA PRO A 71 -18.88 18.77 0.90
C PRO A 71 -18.18 17.65 0.11
N ALA A 72 -18.45 17.56 -1.21
CA ALA A 72 -17.84 16.58 -2.09
C ALA A 72 -16.32 16.79 -2.21
N ASP A 73 -15.86 18.04 -2.29
CA ASP A 73 -14.43 18.37 -2.35
C ASP A 73 -13.68 17.89 -1.11
N ILE A 74 -14.26 18.18 0.06
CA ILE A 74 -13.70 17.76 1.36
C ILE A 74 -13.69 16.23 1.46
N ILE A 75 -14.77 15.56 1.05
CA ILE A 75 -14.82 14.09 0.98
C ILE A 75 -13.72 13.55 0.05
N GLY A 76 -13.53 14.16 -1.11
CA GLY A 76 -12.49 13.78 -2.07
C GLY A 76 -11.09 13.84 -1.46
N ILE A 77 -10.78 14.94 -0.75
CA ILE A 77 -9.52 15.12 -0.03
C ILE A 77 -9.35 14.04 1.05
N ILE A 78 -10.40 13.75 1.82
CA ILE A 78 -10.36 12.72 2.88
C ILE A 78 -10.10 11.33 2.27
N LYS A 79 -10.87 10.95 1.24
CA LYS A 79 -10.75 9.64 0.59
C LYS A 79 -9.37 9.42 -0.01
N ARG A 80 -8.78 10.48 -0.59
CA ARG A 80 -7.48 10.41 -1.27
C ARG A 80 -6.30 10.80 -0.39
N LYS A 81 -6.50 10.87 0.93
CA LYS A 81 -5.46 11.16 1.93
C LYS A 81 -4.66 12.43 1.58
N GLY A 82 -5.34 13.46 1.08
CA GLY A 82 -4.71 14.73 0.70
C GLY A 82 -4.13 14.81 -0.70
N ARG A 83 -4.18 13.75 -1.52
CA ARG A 83 -3.68 13.79 -2.91
C ARG A 83 -4.55 14.70 -3.81
N PRO A 84 -3.96 15.35 -4.84
CA PRO A 84 -4.70 16.23 -5.76
C PRO A 84 -5.76 15.45 -6.53
N PRO A 85 -6.98 15.98 -6.77
CA PRO A 85 -8.12 15.28 -7.38
C PRO A 85 -7.77 14.60 -8.73
N LEU A 86 -8.45 13.48 -9.01
CA LEU A 86 -8.28 12.73 -10.25
C LEU A 86 -9.03 13.48 -11.34
N SER A 87 -8.29 14.17 -12.22
CA SER A 87 -8.91 14.91 -13.32
C SER A 87 -8.98 14.04 -14.58
N LYS A 88 -10.10 14.14 -15.29
CA LYS A 88 -10.28 13.49 -16.60
C LYS A 88 -9.26 14.01 -17.62
N GLU A 89 -8.90 15.28 -17.52
CA GLU A 89 -7.92 15.93 -18.39
C GLU A 89 -6.53 15.33 -18.22
N THR A 90 -6.08 15.14 -16.98
CA THR A 90 -4.82 14.47 -16.65
C THR A 90 -4.84 13.01 -17.10
N TYR A 91 -5.96 12.30 -16.89
CA TYR A 91 -6.14 10.94 -17.42
C TYR A 91 -5.93 10.91 -18.93
N ILE A 92 -6.64 11.75 -19.69
CA ILE A 92 -6.52 11.82 -21.15
C ILE A 92 -5.09 12.18 -21.58
N ALA A 93 -4.44 13.12 -20.90
CA ALA A 93 -3.06 13.52 -21.19
C ALA A 93 -2.08 12.35 -21.01
N ILE A 94 -2.19 11.59 -19.92
CA ILE A 94 -1.36 10.42 -19.65
C ILE A 94 -1.67 9.28 -20.61
N SER A 95 -2.96 9.01 -20.89
CA SER A 95 -3.38 7.96 -21.84
C SER A 95 -2.90 8.20 -23.27
N ARG A 96 -2.65 9.47 -23.65
CA ARG A 96 -2.11 9.84 -24.96
C ARG A 96 -0.59 9.71 -25.06
N LYS A 97 0.14 9.62 -23.94
CA LYS A 97 1.57 9.33 -23.95
C LYS A 97 1.81 7.88 -24.38
N ASP A 98 2.89 7.64 -25.12
CA ASP A 98 3.36 6.29 -25.43
C ASP A 98 3.67 5.51 -24.14
N ALA A 99 3.37 4.21 -24.14
CA ALA A 99 3.48 3.39 -22.94
C ALA A 99 4.91 3.35 -22.36
N GLU A 100 5.93 3.43 -23.21
CA GLU A 100 7.34 3.45 -22.84
C GLU A 100 7.77 4.77 -22.17
N LEU A 101 7.03 5.86 -22.40
CA LEU A 101 7.30 7.19 -21.85
C LEU A 101 6.54 7.45 -20.55
N ARG A 102 5.71 6.51 -20.09
CA ARG A 102 4.95 6.63 -18.84
C ARG A 102 5.81 6.19 -17.67
N ASP A 103 5.89 7.04 -16.65
CA ASP A 103 6.54 6.70 -15.40
C ASP A 103 5.62 5.86 -14.49
N ALA A 104 6.17 5.39 -13.36
CA ALA A 104 5.41 4.58 -12.40
C ALA A 104 4.21 5.34 -11.81
N SER A 105 4.30 6.67 -11.68
CA SER A 105 3.21 7.52 -11.19
C SER A 105 2.08 7.66 -12.20
N ASP A 106 2.39 7.75 -13.49
CA ASP A 106 1.42 7.78 -14.59
C ASP A 106 0.59 6.49 -14.59
N TRP A 107 1.24 5.34 -14.47
CA TRP A 107 0.55 4.04 -14.35
C TRP A 107 -0.30 3.93 -13.08
N GLN A 108 0.18 4.46 -11.96
CA GLN A 108 -0.59 4.50 -10.73
C GLN A 108 -1.82 5.41 -10.89
N PHE A 109 -1.68 6.59 -11.50
CA PHE A 109 -2.78 7.52 -11.74
C PHE A 109 -3.86 6.89 -12.62
N LEU A 110 -3.49 6.24 -13.72
CA LEU A 110 -4.46 5.56 -14.61
C LEU A 110 -5.26 4.50 -13.85
N ARG A 111 -4.60 3.65 -13.06
CA ARG A 111 -5.26 2.62 -12.24
C ARG A 111 -6.19 3.22 -11.19
N GLU A 112 -5.74 4.25 -10.48
CA GLU A 112 -6.56 4.95 -9.47
C GLU A 112 -7.80 5.59 -10.11
N TYR A 113 -7.64 6.23 -11.28
CA TYR A 113 -8.73 6.83 -12.05
C TYR A 113 -9.76 5.79 -12.50
N GLU A 114 -9.31 4.68 -13.09
CA GLU A 114 -10.19 3.60 -13.54
C GLU A 114 -10.92 2.89 -12.38
N ALA A 115 -10.25 2.73 -11.24
CA ALA A 115 -10.87 2.17 -10.03
C ALA A 115 -11.96 3.10 -9.47
N GLU A 116 -11.73 4.42 -9.50
CA GLU A 116 -12.74 5.41 -9.08
C GLU A 116 -13.96 5.39 -10.01
N GLN A 117 -13.76 5.28 -11.33
CA GLN A 117 -14.86 5.16 -12.29
C GLN A 117 -15.66 3.87 -12.13
N ARG A 118 -15.00 2.77 -11.71
CA ARG A 118 -15.67 1.49 -11.40
C ARG A 118 -16.37 1.49 -10.03
N GLN A 119 -16.32 2.60 -9.29
CA GLN A 119 -16.77 2.68 -7.88
C GLN A 119 -16.06 1.66 -6.96
N GLU A 120 -14.93 1.10 -7.39
CA GLU A 120 -14.15 0.10 -6.64
C GLU A 120 -13.32 0.73 -5.50
N VAL A 121 -13.36 2.06 -5.35
CA VAL A 121 -12.72 2.75 -4.22
C VAL A 121 -13.56 2.50 -2.96
N SER A 122 -13.37 1.30 -2.42
CA SER A 122 -13.71 0.85 -1.08
C SER A 122 -13.30 1.92 -0.07
N GLY A 123 -14.30 2.61 0.47
CA GLY A 123 -14.11 3.64 1.47
C GLY A 123 -13.84 3.03 2.86
N PHE A 124 -12.91 3.66 3.57
CA PHE A 124 -12.79 3.67 5.05
C PHE A 124 -12.35 2.40 5.79
N ASP A 125 -12.46 1.22 5.20
CA ASP A 125 -12.00 -0.02 5.84
C ASP A 125 -10.48 -0.23 5.78
N ASP A 126 -9.79 0.47 4.87
CA ASP A 126 -8.40 0.19 4.56
C ASP A 126 -7.41 0.60 5.65
N ASP A 127 -7.68 1.61 6.47
CA ASP A 127 -6.71 2.02 7.49
C ASP A 127 -6.76 1.09 8.72
N ALA A 128 -7.95 0.59 9.09
CA ALA A 128 -8.08 -0.43 10.12
C ALA A 128 -7.56 -1.77 9.63
N LYS A 129 -7.89 -2.17 8.40
CA LYS A 129 -7.33 -3.38 7.77
C LYS A 129 -5.82 -3.27 7.60
N ALA A 130 -5.29 -2.14 7.16
CA ALA A 130 -3.84 -1.93 7.05
C ALA A 130 -3.13 -2.00 8.40
N ALA A 131 -3.72 -1.47 9.47
CA ALA A 131 -3.17 -1.60 10.82
C ALA A 131 -3.14 -3.07 11.29
N VAL A 132 -4.22 -3.82 11.04
CA VAL A 132 -4.29 -5.26 11.32
C VAL A 132 -3.24 -6.02 10.50
N THR A 133 -3.17 -5.78 9.19
CA THR A 133 -2.18 -6.41 8.29
C THR A 133 -0.75 -6.09 8.70
N LEU A 134 -0.48 -4.86 9.15
CA LEU A 134 0.86 -4.46 9.63
C LEU A 134 1.21 -5.19 10.93
N GLN A 135 0.27 -5.31 11.85
CA GLN A 135 0.44 -6.07 13.10
C GLN A 135 0.66 -7.56 12.84
N GLU A 136 -0.10 -8.14 11.91
CA GLU A 136 0.08 -9.52 11.44
C GLU A 136 1.47 -9.71 10.81
N ASN A 137 1.93 -8.77 9.99
CA ASN A 137 3.27 -8.83 9.38
C ASN A 137 4.38 -8.81 10.44
N ILE A 138 4.26 -7.97 11.46
CA ILE A 138 5.21 -7.93 12.59
C ILE A 138 5.23 -9.29 13.31
N THR A 139 4.04 -9.84 13.58
CA THR A 139 3.89 -11.13 14.26
C THR A 139 4.50 -12.26 13.45
N LEU A 140 4.21 -12.33 12.16
CA LEU A 140 4.77 -13.34 11.25
C LEU A 140 6.29 -13.24 11.15
N ARG A 141 6.86 -12.02 11.09
CA ARG A 141 8.32 -11.83 11.08
C ARG A 141 8.97 -12.33 12.37
N GLN A 142 8.33 -12.13 13.52
CA GLN A 142 8.81 -12.67 14.79
C GLN A 142 8.75 -14.20 14.81
N GLN A 143 7.66 -14.80 14.33
CA GLN A 143 7.51 -16.25 14.23
C GLN A 143 8.58 -16.86 13.32
N VAL A 144 8.81 -16.29 12.14
CA VAL A 144 9.87 -16.74 11.22
C VAL A 144 11.24 -16.68 11.90
N LYS A 145 11.53 -15.61 12.65
CA LYS A 145 12.79 -15.49 13.37
C LYS A 145 12.95 -16.57 14.45
N THR A 146 11.90 -16.86 15.21
CA THR A 146 11.89 -17.91 16.23
C THR A 146 12.08 -19.29 15.60
N LEU A 147 11.31 -19.62 14.57
CA LEU A 147 11.41 -20.89 13.86
C LEU A 147 12.80 -21.08 13.24
N THR A 148 13.38 -20.02 12.69
CA THR A 148 14.75 -20.06 12.14
C THR A 148 15.79 -20.33 13.23
N ALA A 149 15.64 -19.74 14.43
CA ALA A 149 16.52 -20.03 15.55
C ALA A 149 16.37 -21.49 16.04
N GLU A 150 15.15 -22.02 16.05
CA GLU A 150 14.88 -23.41 16.41
C GLU A 150 15.44 -24.40 15.39
N THR A 151 15.31 -24.12 14.09
CA THR A 151 15.89 -25.00 13.05
C THR A 151 17.41 -25.04 13.14
N VAL A 152 18.06 -23.91 13.41
CA VAL A 152 19.51 -23.86 13.66
C VAL A 152 19.88 -24.69 14.89
N ARG A 153 19.17 -24.49 16.02
CA ARG A 153 19.40 -25.25 17.25
C ARG A 153 19.21 -26.76 17.05
N LEU A 154 18.17 -27.18 16.33
CA LEU A 154 17.92 -28.58 16.01
C LEU A 154 18.99 -29.16 15.09
N ALA A 155 19.47 -28.39 14.12
CA ALA A 155 20.57 -28.79 13.25
C ALA A 155 21.88 -29.01 14.04
N GLU A 156 22.19 -28.12 14.99
CA GLU A 156 23.32 -28.28 15.91
C GLU A 156 23.17 -29.52 16.79
N LEU A 157 22.00 -29.74 17.37
CA LEU A 157 21.69 -30.93 18.18
C LEU A 157 21.87 -32.22 17.37
N LEU A 158 21.33 -32.26 16.15
CA LEU A 158 21.49 -33.39 15.23
C LEU A 158 22.96 -33.63 14.88
N HIS A 159 23.73 -32.58 14.62
CA HIS A 159 25.16 -32.69 14.38
C HIS A 159 25.89 -33.27 15.59
N GLN A 160 25.64 -32.74 16.78
CA GLN A 160 26.21 -33.25 18.04
C GLN A 160 25.84 -34.72 18.29
N THR A 161 24.57 -35.11 18.05
CA THR A 161 24.15 -36.51 18.22
C THR A 161 24.81 -37.44 17.21
N ARG A 162 25.00 -36.99 15.96
CA ARG A 162 25.70 -37.75 14.91
C ARG A 162 27.17 -37.97 15.25
N VAL A 163 27.86 -36.91 15.71
CA VAL A 163 29.24 -36.99 16.19
C VAL A 163 29.35 -37.97 17.36
N ALA A 164 28.45 -37.88 18.35
CA ALA A 164 28.43 -38.78 19.51
C ALA A 164 28.15 -40.25 19.14
N LYS A 165 27.37 -40.50 18.08
CA LYS A 165 27.07 -41.86 17.58
C LYS A 165 28.12 -42.40 16.60
N GLY A 166 29.20 -41.66 16.32
CA GLY A 166 30.20 -42.06 15.32
C GLY A 166 29.65 -42.20 13.90
N SER A 167 28.45 -41.67 13.63
CA SER A 167 27.80 -41.69 12.32
C SER A 167 28.14 -40.39 11.62
N GLN A 168 29.35 -40.32 11.04
CA GLN A 168 29.65 -39.27 10.09
C GLN A 168 28.65 -39.37 8.92
N PRO A 169 28.08 -38.25 8.44
CA PRO A 169 27.40 -38.29 7.16
C PRO A 169 28.43 -38.79 6.15
N VAL A 170 28.09 -39.85 5.41
CA VAL A 170 28.88 -40.24 4.24
C VAL A 170 28.89 -38.99 3.36
N GLU A 171 30.03 -38.31 3.30
CA GLU A 171 30.17 -37.21 2.36
C GLU A 171 29.82 -37.78 1.00
N PRO A 172 28.83 -37.20 0.29
CA PRO A 172 28.49 -37.72 -1.01
C PRO A 172 29.77 -37.68 -1.84
N SER A 173 30.09 -38.80 -2.47
CA SER A 173 31.29 -38.89 -3.29
C SER A 173 31.25 -37.79 -4.35
N HIS A 174 32.40 -37.40 -4.88
CA HIS A 174 32.47 -36.41 -5.97
C HIS A 174 31.49 -36.74 -7.09
N ALA A 175 31.39 -38.03 -7.47
CA ALA A 175 30.42 -38.52 -8.44
C ALA A 175 28.94 -38.28 -8.04
N GLN A 176 28.60 -38.46 -6.76
CA GLN A 176 27.24 -38.20 -6.26
C GLN A 176 26.90 -36.70 -6.24
N LYS A 177 27.87 -35.84 -5.92
CA LYS A 177 27.73 -34.38 -5.98
C LYS A 177 27.51 -33.92 -7.44
N VAL A 178 28.27 -34.46 -8.38
CA VAL A 178 28.12 -34.16 -9.83
C VAL A 178 26.76 -34.65 -10.35
N ALA A 179 26.35 -35.86 -10.02
CA ALA A 179 25.04 -36.40 -10.43
C ALA A 179 23.85 -35.57 -9.91
N ALA A 180 23.93 -35.07 -8.67
CA ALA A 180 22.91 -34.20 -8.10
C ALA A 180 22.83 -32.84 -8.84
N THR A 181 23.97 -32.27 -9.20
CA THR A 181 24.04 -31.01 -9.97
C THR A 181 23.49 -31.20 -11.38
N VAL A 182 23.81 -32.31 -12.06
CA VAL A 182 23.26 -32.65 -13.37
C VAL A 182 21.74 -32.82 -13.33
N ALA A 183 21.21 -33.47 -12.29
CA ALA A 183 19.76 -33.60 -12.09
C ALA A 183 19.08 -32.22 -11.91
N ALA A 184 19.72 -31.30 -11.18
CA ALA A 184 19.23 -29.94 -11.01
C ALA A 184 19.30 -29.12 -12.31
N MET A 185 20.36 -29.29 -13.11
CA MET A 185 20.50 -28.66 -14.43
C MET A 185 19.39 -29.12 -15.38
N ARG A 186 19.07 -30.41 -15.42
CA ARG A 186 17.94 -30.93 -16.21
C ARG A 186 16.60 -30.39 -15.74
N ALA A 187 16.36 -30.34 -14.43
CA ALA A 187 15.13 -29.78 -13.87
C ALA A 187 15.00 -28.26 -14.15
N GLY A 188 16.12 -27.54 -14.26
CA GLY A 188 16.19 -26.13 -14.62
C GLY A 188 16.14 -25.84 -16.12
N GLY A 189 16.09 -26.87 -16.97
CA GLY A 189 16.01 -26.71 -18.43
C GLY A 189 17.33 -26.38 -19.13
N ALA A 190 18.47 -26.74 -18.52
CA ALA A 190 19.78 -26.63 -19.17
C ALA A 190 19.84 -27.51 -20.44
N SER A 191 20.62 -27.09 -21.44
CA SER A 191 20.81 -27.87 -22.66
C SER A 191 21.66 -29.12 -22.39
N GLU A 192 21.47 -30.18 -23.19
CA GLU A 192 22.28 -31.40 -23.05
C GLU A 192 23.77 -31.15 -23.35
N ASP A 193 24.08 -30.16 -24.20
CA ASP A 193 25.47 -29.74 -24.47
C ASP A 193 26.12 -29.10 -23.24
N ASP A 194 25.38 -28.28 -22.48
CA ASP A 194 25.87 -27.68 -21.23
C ASP A 194 26.08 -28.72 -20.12
N ILE A 195 25.20 -29.72 -20.07
CA ILE A 195 25.30 -30.85 -19.13
C ILE A 195 26.54 -31.70 -19.46
N ALA A 196 26.75 -32.02 -20.74
CA ALA A 196 27.92 -32.78 -21.18
C ALA A 196 29.24 -32.03 -20.92
N ALA A 197 29.28 -30.73 -21.20
CA ALA A 197 30.44 -29.88 -20.90
C ALA A 197 30.73 -29.85 -19.38
N PHE A 198 29.69 -29.80 -18.55
CA PHE A 198 29.84 -29.86 -17.09
C PHE A 198 30.39 -31.22 -16.63
N GLU A 199 29.84 -32.34 -17.09
CA GLU A 199 30.30 -33.69 -16.72
C GLU A 199 31.77 -33.96 -17.11
N VAL A 200 32.20 -33.47 -18.28
CA VAL A 200 33.60 -33.52 -18.72
C VAL A 200 34.50 -32.63 -17.84
N SER A 201 34.05 -31.41 -17.51
CA SER A 201 34.81 -30.48 -16.65
C SER A 201 35.03 -31.03 -15.23
N GLN A 202 34.12 -31.87 -14.76
CA GLN A 202 34.20 -32.50 -13.43
C GLN A 202 34.92 -33.86 -13.46
N GLY A 203 35.38 -34.31 -14.64
CA GLY A 203 36.12 -35.56 -14.82
C GLY A 203 35.29 -36.83 -14.61
N VAL A 204 33.97 -36.75 -14.81
CA VAL A 204 33.04 -37.88 -14.59
C VAL A 204 32.61 -38.54 -15.92
N ALA A 205 32.70 -37.81 -17.03
CA ALA A 205 32.53 -38.32 -18.39
C ALA A 205 33.86 -38.26 -19.17
N ALA A 206 34.10 -39.23 -20.04
CA ALA A 206 35.30 -39.38 -20.88
C ALA A 206 35.13 -38.70 -22.25
#